data_AF-A0A820IX16-F1
#
_entry.id   AF-A0A820IX16-F1
#
_cell.length_a   1.000
_cell.length_b   1.000
_cell.length_c   1.000
_cell.angle_alpha   90.00
_cell.angle_beta   90.00
_cell.angle_gamma   90.00
#
_symmetry.space_group_name_H-M   'P 1'
#
loop_
_entity.id
_entity.type
_entity.pdbx_description
1 polymer ?
#
loop_
_entity_poly.entity_id
_entity_poly.type
_entity_poly.pdbx_seq_one_letter_code
_entity_poly.pdbx_strand_id
1 'polypeptide(L)'
;QRNYARHTRYHLRNPWCSAMAQGQAASLLVRLYSLTNNEEHLLAIRRAILPLWSSNLTRAYFKNRFVWLEEYPLESATKGLFVLNGCLYALIGLIDANTIDYQPYLSELINQIIISLQHMLPYYVHPHISNWSLYDLSHITMRSKLNTASYSYHLVHLTLLQCLRQIFKKTNDSVSQLFDFYAQRFTSVIL
;
A
#
# COMPACT_ATOMS: atom_id res chain seq x y z
N GLN A 1 -9.30 25.61 -24.64
CA GLN A 1 -8.41 24.91 -23.70
C GLN A 1 -9.18 24.65 -22.41
N ARG A 2 -9.53 23.39 -22.11
CA ARG A 2 -10.29 23.06 -20.88
C ARG A 2 -9.32 23.04 -19.70
N ASN A 3 -9.49 23.98 -18.77
CA ASN A 3 -8.83 23.99 -17.47
C ASN A 3 -9.21 22.71 -16.72
N TYR A 4 -8.25 21.78 -16.57
CA TYR A 4 -8.38 20.66 -15.64
C TYR A 4 -8.39 21.22 -14.22
N ALA A 5 -9.59 21.43 -13.72
CA ALA A 5 -9.85 21.94 -12.39
C ALA A 5 -9.20 21.04 -11.32
N ARG A 6 -8.54 21.70 -10.36
CA ARG A 6 -7.94 21.11 -9.16
C ARG A 6 -9.04 20.49 -8.29
N HIS A 7 -9.30 19.19 -8.46
CA HIS A 7 -10.37 18.47 -7.74
C HIS A 7 -9.87 17.31 -6.88
N THR A 8 -8.75 17.49 -6.18
CA THR A 8 -8.38 16.57 -5.10
C THR A 8 -8.19 17.35 -3.82
N ARG A 9 -8.67 16.77 -2.70
CA ARG A 9 -8.47 17.27 -1.32
C ARG A 9 -6.99 17.61 -1.02
N TYR A 10 -6.07 17.07 -1.82
CA TYR A 10 -4.63 17.13 -1.63
C TYR A 10 -3.87 17.90 -2.74
N HIS A 11 -4.57 18.65 -3.61
CA HIS A 11 -3.96 19.47 -4.68
C HIS A 11 -2.94 18.73 -5.56
N LEU A 12 -3.24 17.48 -5.93
CA LEU A 12 -2.41 16.71 -6.86
C LEU A 12 -2.34 17.39 -8.23
N ARG A 13 -1.14 17.49 -8.81
CA ARG A 13 -0.97 17.97 -10.19
C ARG A 13 -1.07 16.79 -11.17
N ASN A 14 -1.85 16.98 -12.23
CA ASN A 14 -1.90 16.02 -13.32
C ASN A 14 -0.62 16.10 -14.17
N PRO A 15 -0.14 14.97 -14.72
CA PRO A 15 -0.55 13.59 -14.41
C PRO A 15 0.05 13.12 -13.06
N TRP A 16 -0.68 12.27 -12.33
CA TRP A 16 -0.18 11.61 -11.12
C TRP A 16 -0.47 10.11 -11.17
N CYS A 17 0.30 9.32 -10.40
CA CYS A 17 0.18 7.87 -10.36
C CYS A 17 -0.27 7.42 -8.95
N SER A 18 -1.16 6.43 -8.86
CA SER A 18 -1.54 5.85 -7.56
C SER A 18 -0.88 4.50 -7.37
N ALA A 19 -0.17 4.30 -6.26
CA ALA A 19 0.38 2.99 -5.95
C ALA A 19 -0.70 1.90 -5.83
N MET A 20 -1.85 2.26 -5.25
CA MET A 20 -2.99 1.35 -5.13
C MET A 20 -3.47 0.92 -6.51
N ALA A 21 -3.67 1.86 -7.44
CA ALA A 21 -4.13 1.55 -8.79
C ALA A 21 -3.14 0.64 -9.53
N GLN A 22 -1.84 0.90 -9.41
CA GLN A 22 -0.80 0.04 -10.01
C GLN A 22 -0.81 -1.37 -9.42
N GLY A 23 -0.90 -1.50 -8.09
CA GLY A 23 -0.95 -2.79 -7.42
C GLY A 23 -2.18 -3.61 -7.81
N GLN A 24 -3.36 -2.99 -7.82
CA GLN A 24 -4.61 -3.64 -8.23
C GLN A 24 -4.58 -4.06 -9.71
N ALA A 25 -4.04 -3.22 -10.58
CA ALA A 25 -3.85 -3.56 -11.99
C ALA A 25 -2.92 -4.76 -12.15
N ALA A 26 -1.77 -4.77 -11.46
CA ALA A 26 -0.84 -5.89 -11.48
C ALA A 26 -1.49 -7.19 -11.00
N SER A 27 -2.19 -7.18 -9.86
CA SER A 27 -2.93 -8.35 -9.34
C SER A 27 -3.99 -8.88 -10.32
N LEU A 28 -4.74 -8.00 -10.98
CA LEU A 28 -5.72 -8.40 -12.01
C LEU A 28 -5.02 -9.06 -13.20
N LEU A 29 -3.99 -8.41 -13.74
CA LEU A 29 -3.27 -8.88 -14.91
C LEU A 29 -2.54 -10.20 -14.66
N VAL A 30 -1.99 -10.40 -13.46
CA VAL A 30 -1.43 -11.69 -13.02
C VAL A 30 -2.49 -12.79 -13.11
N ARG A 31 -3.70 -12.55 -12.60
CA ARG A 31 -4.80 -13.54 -12.68
C ARG A 31 -5.23 -13.81 -14.12
N LEU A 32 -5.29 -12.78 -14.96
CA LEU A 32 -5.59 -12.94 -16.39
C LEU A 32 -4.50 -13.76 -17.10
N TYR A 33 -3.23 -13.46 -16.84
CA TYR A 33 -2.10 -14.22 -17.39
C TYR A 33 -2.17 -15.69 -16.96
N SER A 34 -2.37 -15.97 -15.67
CA SER A 34 -2.48 -17.34 -15.16
C SER A 34 -3.64 -18.14 -15.75
N LEU A 35 -4.72 -17.48 -16.21
CA LEU A 35 -5.88 -18.14 -16.82
C LEU A 35 -5.75 -18.32 -18.34
N THR A 36 -5.05 -17.43 -19.02
CA THR A 36 -5.05 -17.35 -20.49
C THR A 36 -3.70 -17.72 -21.11
N ASN A 37 -2.62 -17.62 -20.34
CA ASN A 37 -1.23 -17.70 -20.80
C ASN A 37 -0.91 -16.71 -21.94
N ASN A 38 -1.63 -15.58 -22.03
CA ASN A 38 -1.41 -14.54 -23.03
C ASN A 38 -0.26 -13.61 -22.61
N GLU A 39 0.84 -13.65 -23.35
CA GLU A 39 2.04 -12.82 -23.16
C GLU A 39 1.77 -11.30 -23.14
N GLU A 40 0.70 -10.82 -23.77
CA GLU A 40 0.30 -9.41 -23.66
C GLU A 40 0.00 -9.00 -22.21
N HIS A 41 -0.56 -9.92 -21.40
CA HIS A 41 -0.77 -9.69 -19.99
C HIS A 41 0.54 -9.64 -19.22
N LEU A 42 1.54 -10.46 -19.57
CA LEU A 42 2.87 -10.40 -18.95
C LEU A 42 3.53 -9.04 -19.19
N LEU A 43 3.47 -8.54 -20.43
CA LEU A 43 3.95 -7.19 -20.77
C LEU A 43 3.19 -6.10 -20.01
N ALA A 44 1.87 -6.26 -19.83
CA ALA A 44 1.06 -5.33 -19.07
C ALA A 44 1.39 -5.35 -17.57
N ILE A 45 1.68 -6.51 -16.97
CA ILE A 45 2.13 -6.64 -15.57
C ILE A 45 3.40 -5.81 -15.38
N ARG A 46 4.41 -6.01 -16.24
CA ARG A 46 5.68 -5.27 -16.21
C ARG A 46 5.48 -3.75 -16.29
N ARG A 47 4.53 -3.29 -17.12
CA ARG A 47 4.20 -1.86 -17.22
C ARG A 47 3.48 -1.33 -15.98
N ALA A 48 2.59 -2.13 -15.37
CA ALA A 48 1.85 -1.73 -14.17
C ALA A 48 2.76 -1.61 -12.93
N ILE A 49 3.79 -2.45 -12.80
CA ILE A 49 4.72 -2.37 -11.66
C ILE A 49 5.77 -1.27 -11.81
N LEU A 50 6.06 -0.83 -13.04
CA LEU A 50 7.13 0.13 -13.32
C LEU A 50 7.01 1.42 -12.49
N PRO A 51 5.82 2.04 -12.31
CA PRO A 51 5.71 3.23 -11.48
C PRO A 51 5.96 2.99 -9.99
N LEU A 52 5.67 1.79 -9.47
CA LEU A 52 5.93 1.42 -8.06
C LEU A 52 7.42 1.31 -7.77
N TRP A 53 8.19 0.84 -8.75
CA TRP A 53 9.63 0.73 -8.64
C TRP A 53 10.36 2.03 -9.00
N SER A 54 9.83 2.85 -9.91
CA SER A 54 10.47 4.12 -10.26
C SER A 54 10.42 5.08 -9.07
N SER A 55 11.58 5.55 -8.61
CA SER A 55 11.74 6.24 -7.31
C SER A 55 11.01 7.58 -7.17
N ASN A 56 10.32 8.06 -8.21
CA ASN A 56 9.77 9.41 -8.26
C ASN A 56 8.25 9.47 -8.47
N LEU A 57 7.58 8.36 -8.81
CA LEU A 57 6.15 8.41 -9.15
C LEU A 57 5.23 8.13 -7.96
N THR A 58 5.58 7.14 -7.13
CA THR A 58 4.75 6.76 -5.98
C THR A 58 5.56 6.56 -4.70
N ARG A 59 6.88 6.79 -4.71
CA ARG A 59 7.74 6.51 -3.55
C ARG A 59 7.81 7.68 -2.59
N ALA A 60 7.60 7.40 -1.31
CA ALA A 60 7.81 8.33 -0.21
C ALA A 60 8.69 7.70 0.88
N TYR A 61 9.18 8.53 1.81
CA TYR A 61 10.03 8.07 2.90
C TYR A 61 9.50 8.62 4.24
N PHE A 62 8.91 7.76 5.06
CA PHE A 62 8.48 8.14 6.39
C PHE A 62 9.71 8.37 7.28
N LYS A 63 9.77 9.56 7.91
CA LYS A 63 10.91 10.02 8.72
C LYS A 63 12.26 9.89 7.99
N ASN A 64 12.29 10.10 6.67
CA ASN A 64 13.46 9.98 5.81
C ASN A 64 14.17 8.60 5.85
N ARG A 65 13.46 7.55 6.29
CA ARG A 65 14.05 6.22 6.51
C ARG A 65 13.22 5.08 5.92
N PHE A 66 11.91 5.08 6.16
CA PHE A 66 11.06 3.94 5.83
C PHE A 66 10.37 4.17 4.49
N VAL A 67 10.64 3.28 3.54
CA VAL A 67 10.09 3.32 2.18
C VAL A 67 8.58 3.12 2.21
N TRP A 68 7.86 3.91 1.44
CA TRP A 68 6.42 3.82 1.32
C TRP A 68 5.97 3.96 -0.13
N LEU A 69 4.84 3.33 -0.45
CA LEU A 69 4.14 3.47 -1.73
C LEU A 69 2.87 4.30 -1.52
N GLU A 70 2.86 5.52 -2.06
CA GLU A 70 1.78 6.48 -1.91
C GLU A 70 0.59 6.17 -2.83
N GLU A 71 -0.60 6.08 -2.23
CA GLU A 71 -1.86 6.09 -2.95
C GLU A 71 -2.06 7.43 -3.67
N TYR A 72 -1.62 8.52 -3.03
CA TYR A 72 -1.71 9.90 -3.50
C TYR A 72 -0.34 10.58 -3.37
N PRO A 73 0.56 10.45 -4.35
CA PRO A 73 1.90 11.03 -4.28
C PRO A 73 1.81 12.55 -4.31
N LEU A 74 2.12 13.19 -3.18
CA LEU A 74 2.23 14.64 -3.10
C LEU A 74 3.57 15.08 -3.72
N GLU A 75 3.66 16.34 -4.16
CA GLU A 75 4.88 16.91 -4.78
C GLU A 75 6.14 16.79 -3.89
N SER A 76 5.95 16.65 -2.57
CA SER A 76 7.04 16.46 -1.62
C SER A 76 6.98 15.06 -1.01
N ALA A 77 7.95 14.20 -1.38
CA ALA A 77 8.08 12.83 -0.87
C ALA A 77 8.29 12.72 0.66
N THR A 78 8.67 13.82 1.32
CA THR A 78 8.81 13.92 2.78
C THR A 78 7.53 14.38 3.48
N LYS A 79 6.50 14.76 2.72
CA LYS A 79 5.16 15.15 3.20
C LYS A 79 4.09 14.16 2.72
N GLY A 80 4.44 12.88 2.61
CA GLY A 80 3.49 11.84 2.22
C GLY A 80 2.27 11.78 3.14
N LEU A 81 1.15 11.31 2.59
CA LEU A 81 -0.03 11.00 3.41
C LEU A 81 0.18 9.70 4.17
N PHE A 82 0.90 8.74 3.56
CA PHE A 82 1.07 7.40 4.07
C PHE A 82 -0.30 6.75 4.31
N VAL A 83 -1.10 6.61 3.24
CA VAL A 83 -2.40 5.93 3.31
C VAL A 83 -2.19 4.42 3.44
N LEU A 84 -2.78 3.79 4.46
CA LEU A 84 -2.50 2.40 4.82
C LEU A 84 -3.00 1.43 3.74
N ASN A 85 -4.29 1.45 3.42
CA ASN A 85 -4.88 0.52 2.45
C ASN A 85 -4.17 0.57 1.09
N GLY A 86 -3.80 1.76 0.61
CA GLY A 86 -3.17 1.91 -0.69
C GLY A 86 -1.79 1.25 -0.75
N CYS A 87 -0.99 1.37 0.30
CA CYS A 87 0.29 0.68 0.40
C CYS A 87 0.12 -0.84 0.50
N LEU A 88 -0.86 -1.32 1.27
CA LEU A 88 -1.15 -2.76 1.39
C LEU A 88 -1.60 -3.37 0.06
N TYR A 89 -2.47 -2.68 -0.71
CA TYR A 89 -2.83 -3.11 -2.06
C TYR A 89 -1.64 -3.11 -3.01
N ALA A 90 -0.79 -2.08 -2.95
CA ALA A 90 0.42 -2.01 -3.76
C ALA A 90 1.40 -3.15 -3.45
N LEU A 91 1.58 -3.48 -2.16
CA LEU A 91 2.41 -4.60 -1.72
C LEU A 91 1.89 -5.94 -2.27
N ILE A 92 0.57 -6.18 -2.19
CA ILE A 92 -0.04 -7.41 -2.74
C ILE A 92 0.21 -7.49 -4.25
N GLY A 93 0.03 -6.39 -4.99
CA GLY A 93 0.29 -6.36 -6.43
C GLY A 93 1.76 -6.62 -6.79
N LEU A 94 2.71 -6.11 -6.01
CA LEU A 94 4.13 -6.42 -6.18
C LEU A 94 4.44 -7.90 -5.93
N ILE A 95 3.86 -8.49 -4.88
CA ILE A 95 4.02 -9.91 -4.57
C ILE A 95 3.46 -10.75 -5.73
N ASP A 96 2.21 -10.48 -6.16
CA ASP A 96 1.57 -11.17 -7.27
C ASP A 96 2.44 -11.11 -8.54
N ALA A 97 2.90 -9.91 -8.93
CA ALA A 97 3.74 -9.74 -10.11
C ALA A 97 5.06 -10.53 -10.01
N ASN A 98 5.73 -10.47 -8.85
CA ASN A 98 7.01 -11.12 -8.63
C ASN A 98 6.91 -12.66 -8.53
N THR A 99 5.71 -13.21 -8.36
CA THR A 99 5.47 -14.67 -8.44
C THR A 99 5.41 -15.20 -9.87
N ILE A 100 4.99 -14.38 -10.83
CA ILE A 100 4.90 -14.74 -12.25
C ILE A 100 6.18 -14.36 -13.00
N ASP A 101 6.72 -13.18 -12.73
CA ASP A 101 7.89 -12.61 -13.38
C ASP A 101 8.88 -12.15 -12.32
N TYR A 102 9.65 -13.11 -11.80
CA TYR A 102 10.58 -12.84 -10.71
C TYR A 102 11.63 -11.82 -11.13
N GLN A 103 11.78 -10.77 -10.32
CA GLN A 103 12.78 -9.73 -10.50
C GLN A 103 13.43 -9.42 -9.15
N PRO A 104 14.77 -9.56 -9.01
CA PRO A 104 15.46 -9.34 -7.72
C PRO A 104 15.16 -8.00 -7.06
N TYR A 105 15.04 -6.93 -7.85
CA TYR A 105 14.76 -5.58 -7.34
C TYR A 105 13.33 -5.44 -6.79
N LEU A 106 12.37 -6.23 -7.27
CA LEU A 106 11.01 -6.26 -6.71
C LEU A 106 11.01 -6.96 -5.36
N SER A 107 11.74 -8.07 -5.24
CA SER A 107 11.94 -8.76 -3.96
C SER A 107 12.57 -7.84 -2.91
N GLU A 108 13.56 -7.04 -3.31
CA GLU A 108 14.17 -6.04 -2.43
C GLU A 108 13.15 -4.97 -1.99
N LEU A 109 12.38 -4.41 -2.94
CA LEU A 109 11.35 -3.41 -2.64
C LEU A 109 10.25 -3.97 -1.72
N ILE A 110 9.79 -5.19 -1.96
CA ILE A 110 8.83 -5.90 -1.10
C ILE A 110 9.37 -5.99 0.33
N ASN A 111 10.63 -6.40 0.50
CA ASN A 111 11.26 -6.48 1.81
C ASN A 111 11.38 -5.11 2.49
N GLN A 112 11.77 -4.06 1.75
CA GLN A 112 11.84 -2.69 2.27
C GLN A 112 10.47 -2.18 2.76
N ILE A 113 9.39 -2.52 2.04
CA ILE A 113 8.01 -2.15 2.44
C ILE A 113 7.58 -2.93 3.67
N ILE A 114 7.89 -4.23 3.78
CA ILE A 114 7.59 -5.04 4.97
C ILE A 114 8.29 -4.48 6.21
N ILE A 115 9.59 -4.15 6.10
CA ILE A 115 10.34 -3.48 7.17
C ILE A 115 9.68 -2.16 7.55
N SER A 116 9.23 -1.39 6.56
CA SER A 116 8.54 -0.12 6.80
C SER A 116 7.21 -0.34 7.54
N LEU A 117 6.42 -1.34 7.15
CA LEU A 117 5.18 -1.73 7.83
C LEU A 117 5.43 -2.19 9.28
N GLN A 118 6.49 -2.95 9.55
CA GLN A 118 6.88 -3.33 10.92
C GLN A 118 7.05 -2.10 11.83
N HIS A 119 7.66 -1.04 11.31
CA HIS A 119 7.88 0.19 12.07
C HIS A 119 6.71 1.17 12.04
N MET A 120 5.87 1.12 11.01
CA MET A 120 4.81 2.10 10.76
C MET A 120 3.43 1.67 11.26
N LEU A 121 3.10 0.37 11.25
CA LEU A 121 1.81 -0.15 11.75
C LEU A 121 1.42 0.33 13.16
N PRO A 122 2.35 0.49 14.14
CA PRO A 122 2.01 1.06 15.45
C PRO A 122 1.36 2.45 15.37
N TYR A 123 1.77 3.28 14.39
CA TYR A 123 1.24 4.64 14.23
C TYR A 123 -0.16 4.68 13.62
N TYR A 124 -0.66 3.57 13.07
CA TYR A 124 -2.02 3.46 12.57
C TYR A 124 -3.02 3.03 13.64
N VAL A 125 -2.58 2.73 14.87
CA VAL A 125 -3.49 2.46 15.98
C VAL A 125 -4.04 3.79 16.51
N HIS A 126 -5.36 3.94 16.53
CA HIS A 126 -6.00 5.16 16.97
C HIS A 126 -5.73 5.42 18.47
N PRO A 127 -5.26 6.61 18.88
CA PRO A 127 -4.85 6.87 20.26
C PRO A 127 -6.02 7.02 21.25
N HIS A 128 -7.22 7.33 20.75
CA HIS A 128 -8.41 7.60 21.60
C HIS A 128 -9.55 6.59 21.43
N ILE A 129 -9.45 5.69 20.45
CA ILE A 129 -10.48 4.69 20.17
C ILE A 129 -9.72 3.38 20.16
N SER A 130 -9.83 2.65 21.27
CA SER A 130 -9.06 1.42 21.48
C SER A 130 -9.19 0.54 20.25
N ASN A 131 -8.06 0.04 19.75
CA ASN A 131 -8.00 -0.95 18.67
C ASN A 131 -8.65 -0.54 17.32
N TRP A 132 -9.02 0.73 17.14
CA TRP A 132 -9.44 1.26 15.84
C TRP A 132 -8.24 1.69 15.00
N SER A 133 -8.39 1.73 13.67
CA SER A 133 -7.30 2.12 12.77
C SER A 133 -7.46 3.56 12.24
N LEU A 134 -6.33 4.23 12.05
CA LEU A 134 -6.24 5.46 11.27
C LEU A 134 -6.14 5.12 9.78
N TYR A 135 -6.67 6.01 8.94
CA TYR A 135 -6.62 5.88 7.49
C TYR A 135 -5.22 6.21 6.95
N ASP A 136 -4.61 7.26 7.50
CA ASP A 136 -3.31 7.78 7.07
C ASP A 136 -2.51 8.38 8.24
N LEU A 137 -1.26 8.76 7.98
CA LEU A 137 -0.36 9.39 8.97
C LEU A 137 -0.19 10.89 8.75
N SER A 138 -1.12 11.55 8.05
CA SER A 138 -1.04 13.00 7.77
C SER A 138 -0.98 13.85 9.04
N HIS A 139 -1.53 13.36 10.15
CA HIS A 139 -1.46 14.04 11.45
C HIS A 139 0.00 14.17 11.97
N ILE A 140 0.87 13.23 11.59
CA ILE A 140 2.31 13.25 11.91
C ILE A 140 3.07 14.12 10.91
N THR A 141 2.81 13.93 9.62
CA THR A 141 3.67 14.47 8.55
C THR A 141 3.24 15.87 8.09
N MET A 142 1.97 16.20 8.25
CA MET A 142 1.36 17.45 7.78
C MET A 142 0.70 18.25 8.91
N ARG A 143 0.73 17.77 10.16
CA ARG A 143 0.06 18.39 11.32
C ARG A 143 -1.45 18.58 11.11
N SER A 144 -2.08 17.68 10.36
CA SER A 144 -3.53 17.62 10.20
C SER A 144 -4.20 17.02 11.46
N LYS A 145 -5.53 17.03 11.50
CA LYS A 145 -6.29 16.25 12.49
C LYS A 145 -6.12 14.76 12.22
N LEU A 146 -6.26 13.92 13.26
CA LEU A 146 -6.33 12.46 13.11
C LEU A 146 -7.37 12.09 12.06
N ASN A 147 -6.96 11.33 11.05
CA ASN A 147 -7.86 10.81 10.03
C ASN A 147 -8.28 9.39 10.42
N THR A 148 -9.32 9.29 11.26
CA THR A 148 -9.92 8.02 11.68
C THR A 148 -10.46 7.28 10.46
N ALA A 149 -10.08 6.01 10.27
CA ALA A 149 -10.64 5.21 9.19
C ALA A 149 -12.16 5.08 9.41
N SER A 150 -12.96 5.25 8.35
CA SER A 150 -14.38 4.91 8.43
C SER A 150 -14.53 3.41 8.73
N TYR A 151 -15.73 2.98 9.16
CA TYR A 151 -16.01 1.56 9.38
C TYR A 151 -15.61 0.70 8.17
N SER A 152 -15.96 1.13 6.95
CA SER A 152 -15.60 0.42 5.72
C SER A 152 -14.09 0.35 5.49
N TYR A 153 -13.34 1.43 5.71
CA TYR A 153 -11.87 1.40 5.56
C TYR A 153 -11.18 0.59 6.66
N HIS A 154 -11.73 0.61 7.86
CA HIS A 154 -11.24 -0.25 8.94
C HIS A 154 -11.38 -1.73 8.59
N LEU A 155 -12.52 -2.14 8.02
CA LEU A 155 -12.71 -3.48 7.47
C LEU A 155 -11.73 -3.79 6.31
N VAL A 156 -11.48 -2.83 5.42
CA VAL A 156 -10.48 -3.01 4.35
C VAL A 156 -9.09 -3.27 4.93
N HIS A 157 -8.66 -2.51 5.94
CA HIS A 157 -7.38 -2.76 6.61
C HIS A 157 -7.30 -4.18 7.18
N LEU A 158 -8.37 -4.63 7.84
CA LEU A 158 -8.47 -5.98 8.37
C LEU A 158 -8.32 -7.05 7.28
N THR A 159 -9.11 -6.95 6.22
CA THR A 159 -9.09 -7.91 5.11
C THR A 159 -7.71 -7.97 4.46
N LEU A 160 -7.04 -6.83 4.26
CA LEU A 160 -5.72 -6.79 3.65
C LEU A 160 -4.63 -7.36 4.56
N LEU A 161 -4.67 -7.07 5.86
CA LEU A 161 -3.74 -7.67 6.84
C LEU A 161 -3.93 -9.19 6.93
N GLN A 162 -5.19 -9.67 6.94
CA GLN A 162 -5.48 -11.11 6.91
C GLN A 162 -5.00 -11.76 5.61
N CYS A 163 -5.14 -11.09 4.47
CA CYS A 163 -4.63 -11.55 3.18
C CYS A 163 -3.10 -11.71 3.22
N LEU A 164 -2.38 -10.68 3.66
CA LEU A 164 -0.92 -10.71 3.76
C LEU A 164 -0.44 -11.77 4.77
N ARG A 165 -1.12 -11.93 5.90
CA ARG A 165 -0.87 -13.05 6.82
C ARG A 165 -0.92 -14.39 6.09
N GLN A 166 -1.96 -14.66 5.30
CA GLN A 166 -2.05 -15.94 4.58
C GLN A 166 -0.94 -16.12 3.55
N ILE A 167 -0.58 -15.05 2.83
CA ILE A 167 0.52 -15.06 1.86
C ILE A 167 1.84 -15.45 2.53
N PHE A 168 2.15 -14.86 3.69
CA PHE A 168 3.41 -15.10 4.38
C PHE A 168 3.43 -16.32 5.30
N LYS A 169 2.26 -16.92 5.61
CA LYS A 169 2.13 -18.04 6.55
C LYS A 169 3.08 -19.21 6.29
N LYS A 170 3.41 -19.49 5.03
CA LYS A 170 4.31 -20.60 4.64
C LYS A 170 5.73 -20.16 4.28
N THR A 171 5.95 -18.87 4.04
CA THR A 171 7.20 -18.35 3.46
C THR A 171 8.00 -17.50 4.44
N ASN A 172 7.34 -16.86 5.42
CA ASN A 172 7.99 -16.05 6.44
C ASN A 172 7.07 -15.91 7.67
N ASP A 173 7.26 -16.78 8.67
CA ASP A 173 6.43 -16.82 9.87
C ASP A 173 6.46 -15.51 10.67
N SER A 174 7.62 -14.86 10.79
CA SER A 174 7.74 -13.58 11.51
C SER A 174 6.91 -12.46 10.87
N VAL A 175 6.87 -12.40 9.54
CA VAL A 175 6.06 -11.41 8.79
C VAL A 175 4.59 -11.78 8.85
N SER A 176 4.26 -13.07 8.79
CA SER A 176 2.89 -13.56 9.00
C SER A 176 2.36 -13.16 10.39
N GLN A 177 3.15 -13.35 11.45
CA GLN A 177 2.81 -12.99 12.83
C GLN A 177 2.61 -11.48 13.00
N LEU A 178 3.42 -10.65 12.35
CA LEU A 178 3.22 -9.19 12.33
C LEU A 178 1.81 -8.85 11.83
N PHE A 179 1.42 -9.37 10.67
CA PHE A 179 0.12 -9.07 10.09
C PHE A 179 -1.03 -9.68 10.88
N ASP A 180 -0.85 -10.87 11.45
CA ASP A 180 -1.83 -11.51 12.35
C ASP A 180 -2.07 -10.65 13.60
N PHE A 181 -1.00 -10.15 14.23
CA PHE A 181 -1.11 -9.29 15.42
C PHE A 181 -1.99 -8.06 15.15
N TYR A 182 -1.73 -7.33 14.06
CA TYR A 182 -2.53 -6.14 13.75
C TYR A 182 -3.94 -6.49 13.26
N ALA A 183 -4.13 -7.59 12.53
CA ALA A 183 -5.45 -8.07 12.16
C ALA A 183 -6.29 -8.41 13.39
N GLN A 184 -5.73 -9.15 14.37
CA GLN A 184 -6.41 -9.48 15.63
C GLN A 184 -6.69 -8.24 16.46
N ARG A 185 -5.71 -7.34 16.59
CA ARG A 185 -5.87 -6.07 17.29
C ARG A 185 -7.07 -5.31 16.73
N PHE A 186 -7.11 -5.07 15.42
CA PHE A 186 -8.21 -4.35 14.78
C PHE A 186 -9.54 -5.13 14.78
N THR A 187 -9.53 -6.47 14.86
CA THR A 187 -10.78 -7.25 14.90
C THR A 187 -11.52 -7.07 16.24
N SER A 188 -10.78 -6.85 17.33
CA SER A 188 -11.32 -6.82 18.70
C SER A 188 -12.34 -5.69 19.00
N VAL A 189 -12.58 -4.77 18.07
CA VAL A 189 -13.54 -3.66 18.21
C VAL A 189 -14.84 -3.87 17.45
N ILE A 190 -14.91 -4.91 16.62
CA ILE A 190 -16.06 -5.22 15.76
C ILE A 190 -16.98 -6.25 16.42
N LEU A 191 -16.41 -7.07 17.31
CA LEU A 191 -17.09 -8.09 18.11
C LEU A 191 -17.49 -7.52 19.46
#